data_AF-A0AAU5X009-F1
#
_entry.id   AF-A0AAU5X009-F1
#
_cell.length_a   1.000
_cell.length_b   1.000
_cell.length_c   1.000
_cell.angle_alpha   90.00
_cell.angle_beta   90.00
_cell.angle_gamma   90.00
#
_symmetry.space_group_name_H-M   'P 1'
#
loop_
_entity.id
_entity.type
_entity.pdbx_description
1 polymer ?
#
loop_
_entity_poly.entity_id
_entity_poly.type
_entity_poly.pdbx_seq_one_letter_code
_entity_poly.pdbx_strand_id
1 'polypeptide(L)'
;MPGRRTDEENHDFPRDPWPAAYALHPPLVHVPIGASITAAVLDAISVATGSGHGSARNLYEAATWVLVVGMGVMFVAALAGLADRSRVLERGPAARRGVNQHAAIMGTVMVLTIAELTLRRQQYPDAGATPAVVLVVEAITVALTIFGLHVGGKLVYGRGQDLAAGVMPAPAPAGSVEEPAER
;
A
#
# COMPACT_ATOMS: atom_id res chain seq x y z
N MET A 1 20.30 -54.15 -0.20
CA MET A 1 19.43 -53.31 -1.06
C MET A 1 17.98 -53.53 -0.67
N PRO A 2 17.38 -52.66 0.15
CA PRO A 2 15.94 -52.61 0.34
C PRO A 2 15.32 -51.25 -0.08
N GLY A 3 14.35 -51.34 -0.99
CA GLY A 3 13.15 -50.50 -1.15
C GLY A 3 13.24 -48.98 -0.96
N ARG A 4 13.36 -48.25 -2.08
CA ARG A 4 12.99 -46.83 -2.17
C ARG A 4 11.46 -46.73 -2.10
N ARG A 5 10.92 -46.20 -1.00
CA ARG A 5 9.52 -45.82 -0.86
C ARG A 5 9.34 -44.50 -1.62
N THR A 6 8.43 -44.48 -2.60
CA THR A 6 8.04 -43.28 -3.36
C THR A 6 6.91 -42.60 -2.60
N ASP A 7 7.26 -41.57 -1.84
CA ASP A 7 6.31 -40.77 -1.08
C ASP A 7 5.74 -39.66 -1.98
N GLU A 8 5.17 -40.05 -3.13
CA GLU A 8 4.49 -39.16 -4.09
C GLU A 8 3.04 -38.82 -3.67
N GLU A 9 2.72 -38.90 -2.37
CA GLU A 9 1.35 -38.74 -1.91
C GLU A 9 1.16 -37.41 -1.17
N ASN A 10 0.30 -36.59 -1.78
CA ASN A 10 -0.49 -35.54 -1.16
C ASN A 10 0.11 -34.11 -1.12
N HIS A 11 0.27 -33.49 -2.29
CA HIS A 11 0.05 -32.05 -2.42
C HIS A 11 -1.45 -31.75 -2.31
N ASP A 12 -2.01 -31.98 -1.12
CA ASP A 12 -3.32 -31.48 -0.77
C ASP A 12 -3.15 -29.96 -0.61
N PHE A 13 -3.40 -29.22 -1.69
CA PHE A 13 -3.66 -27.79 -1.58
C PHE A 13 -4.86 -27.67 -0.65
N PRO A 14 -4.75 -27.05 0.54
CA PRO A 14 -5.91 -26.83 1.37
C PRO A 14 -6.97 -26.07 0.54
N ARG A 15 -8.10 -26.73 0.30
CA ARG A 15 -9.33 -26.12 -0.24
C ARG A 15 -10.21 -25.69 0.92
N ASP A 16 -9.64 -25.03 1.91
CA ASP A 16 -10.43 -24.36 2.93
C ASP A 16 -11.23 -23.23 2.25
N PRO A 17 -12.57 -23.20 2.44
CA PRO A 17 -13.41 -22.16 1.88
C PRO A 17 -13.00 -20.83 2.51
N TRP A 18 -12.42 -19.95 1.66
CA TRP A 18 -11.97 -18.60 1.94
C TRP A 18 -12.39 -18.05 3.32
N PRO A 19 -11.48 -18.01 4.32
CA PRO A 19 -11.81 -17.39 5.58
C PRO A 19 -12.08 -15.90 5.33
N ALA A 20 -13.11 -15.37 5.98
CA ALA A 20 -13.58 -13.99 5.85
C ALA A 20 -12.59 -12.90 6.34
N ALA A 21 -11.28 -12.94 6.05
CA ALA A 21 -10.31 -12.11 6.78
C ALA A 21 -8.99 -11.71 6.06
N TYR A 22 -8.96 -11.45 4.75
CA TYR A 22 -7.82 -10.73 4.16
C TYR A 22 -7.81 -9.27 4.64
N ALA A 23 -6.65 -8.77 5.09
CA ALA A 23 -6.47 -7.34 5.35
C ALA A 23 -6.88 -6.56 4.10
N LEU A 24 -7.82 -5.62 4.24
CA LEU A 24 -8.39 -4.88 3.11
C LEU A 24 -7.49 -3.73 2.69
N HIS A 25 -6.67 -3.21 3.60
CA HIS A 25 -5.80 -2.09 3.32
C HIS A 25 -4.79 -2.35 2.18
N PRO A 26 -4.02 -3.46 2.14
CA PRO A 26 -3.04 -3.70 1.08
C PRO A 26 -3.59 -3.69 -0.36
N PRO A 27 -4.72 -4.35 -0.69
CA PRO A 27 -5.26 -4.25 -2.05
C PRO A 27 -5.80 -2.86 -2.36
N LEU A 28 -6.39 -2.15 -1.38
CA LEU A 28 -6.98 -0.82 -1.60
C LEU A 28 -5.94 0.26 -1.91
N VAL A 29 -4.74 0.20 -1.32
CA VAL A 29 -3.72 1.25 -1.51
C VAL A 29 -3.16 1.30 -2.94
N HIS A 30 -3.35 0.28 -3.77
CA HIS A 30 -2.92 0.32 -5.18
C HIS A 30 -3.60 1.45 -5.97
N VAL A 31 -4.86 1.75 -5.66
CA VAL A 31 -5.60 2.82 -6.33
C VAL A 31 -5.01 4.20 -6.06
N PRO A 32 -4.84 4.67 -4.81
CA PRO A 32 -4.23 5.98 -4.54
C PRO A 32 -2.77 6.07 -5.01
N ILE A 33 -2.01 4.97 -4.97
CA ILE A 33 -0.64 4.95 -5.52
C ILE A 33 -0.67 5.18 -7.03
N GLY A 34 -1.50 4.41 -7.76
CA GLY A 34 -1.65 4.55 -9.19
C GLY A 34 -2.16 5.93 -9.58
N ALA A 35 -3.12 6.48 -8.84
CA ALA A 35 -3.63 7.84 -9.04
C ALA A 35 -2.54 8.90 -8.85
N SER A 36 -1.75 8.82 -7.77
CA SER A 36 -0.67 9.77 -7.51
C SER A 36 0.40 9.76 -8.61
N ILE A 37 0.81 8.57 -9.07
CA ILE A 37 1.79 8.45 -10.16
C ILE A 37 1.21 8.94 -11.49
N THR A 38 -0.05 8.59 -11.77
CA THR A 38 -0.72 9.01 -13.01
C THR A 38 -0.89 10.52 -13.08
N ALA A 39 -1.30 11.15 -11.97
CA ALA A 39 -1.40 12.61 -11.88
C ALA A 39 -0.05 13.27 -12.14
N ALA A 40 1.01 12.81 -11.47
CA ALA A 40 2.35 13.37 -11.65
C ALA A 40 2.88 13.26 -13.08
N VAL A 41 2.56 12.17 -13.79
CA VAL A 41 2.89 12.04 -15.22
C VAL A 41 2.10 13.05 -16.06
N LEU A 42 0.79 13.18 -15.84
CA LEU A 42 -0.05 14.12 -16.57
C LEU A 42 0.38 15.57 -16.34
N ASP A 43 0.70 15.93 -15.10
CA ASP A 43 1.18 17.24 -14.72
C ASP A 43 2.58 17.55 -15.29
N ALA A 44 3.49 16.57 -15.28
CA ALA A 44 4.78 16.73 -15.96
C ALA A 44 4.62 16.98 -17.47
N ILE A 45 3.70 16.27 -18.13
CA ILE A 45 3.40 16.48 -19.56
C ILE A 45 2.74 17.84 -19.78
N SER A 46 1.84 18.26 -18.88
CA SER A 46 1.19 19.58 -18.92
C SER A 46 2.24 20.71 -18.90
N VAL A 47 3.20 20.65 -17.97
CA VAL A 47 4.30 21.62 -17.89
C VAL A 47 5.19 21.56 -19.13
N ALA A 48 5.56 20.37 -19.59
CA ALA A 48 6.41 20.21 -20.78
C ALA A 48 5.75 20.72 -22.06
N THR A 49 4.43 20.64 -22.15
CA THR A 49 3.64 21.12 -23.30
C THR A 49 3.48 22.65 -23.28
N GLY A 50 3.43 23.24 -22.09
CA GLY A 50 3.35 24.69 -21.88
C GLY A 50 1.96 25.29 -22.09
N SER A 51 1.69 26.41 -21.41
CA SER A 51 0.36 27.05 -21.33
C SER A 51 -0.17 27.62 -22.64
N GLY A 52 0.65 27.70 -23.70
CA GLY A 52 0.24 28.13 -25.04
C GLY A 52 -0.55 27.08 -25.83
N HIS A 53 -0.60 25.83 -25.36
CA HIS A 53 -1.31 24.73 -26.02
C HIS A 53 -2.51 24.30 -25.17
N GLY A 54 -3.70 24.22 -25.78
CA GLY A 54 -4.92 23.82 -25.07
C GLY A 54 -4.86 22.43 -24.42
N SER A 55 -3.98 21.55 -24.91
CA SER A 55 -3.74 20.23 -24.30
C SER A 55 -3.08 20.30 -22.92
N ALA A 56 -2.26 21.32 -22.63
CA ALA A 56 -1.61 21.46 -21.32
C ALA A 56 -2.66 21.64 -20.21
N ARG A 57 -3.65 22.50 -20.44
CA ARG A 57 -4.78 22.67 -19.52
C ARG A 57 -5.56 21.37 -19.34
N ASN A 58 -5.93 20.69 -20.42
CA ASN A 58 -6.68 19.43 -20.34
C ASN A 58 -5.95 18.35 -19.53
N LEU A 59 -4.62 18.27 -19.65
CA LEU A 59 -3.79 17.34 -18.88
C LEU A 59 -3.80 17.67 -17.38
N TYR A 60 -3.68 18.96 -17.03
CA TYR A 60 -3.76 19.43 -15.65
C TYR A 60 -5.16 19.15 -15.03
N GLU A 61 -6.22 19.37 -15.80
CA GLU A 61 -7.59 19.06 -15.38
C GLU A 61 -7.78 17.54 -15.18
N ALA A 62 -7.28 16.72 -16.11
CA ALA A 62 -7.31 15.26 -16.00
C ALA A 62 -6.55 14.78 -14.76
N ALA A 63 -5.35 15.30 -14.51
CA ALA A 63 -4.56 14.97 -13.32
C ALA A 63 -5.30 15.32 -12.03
N THR A 64 -5.96 16.48 -12.00
CA THR A 64 -6.78 16.92 -10.87
C THR A 64 -7.90 15.94 -10.56
N TRP A 65 -8.64 15.48 -11.58
CA TRP A 65 -9.72 14.51 -11.38
C TRP A 65 -9.21 13.12 -10.99
N VAL A 66 -8.07 12.68 -11.53
CA VAL A 66 -7.40 11.45 -11.09
C VAL A 66 -7.05 11.52 -9.60
N LEU A 67 -6.52 12.65 -9.12
CA LEU A 67 -6.23 12.85 -7.70
C LEU A 67 -7.49 12.89 -6.84
N VAL A 68 -8.59 13.48 -7.31
CA VAL A 68 -9.87 13.47 -6.57
C VAL A 68 -10.36 12.04 -6.35
N VAL A 69 -10.33 11.19 -7.39
CA VAL A 69 -10.71 9.78 -7.29
C VAL A 69 -9.74 9.03 -6.37
N GLY A 70 -8.43 9.22 -6.58
CA GLY A 70 -7.38 8.64 -5.75
C GLY A 70 -7.54 8.99 -4.27
N MET A 71 -7.90 10.25 -3.97
CA MET A 71 -8.12 10.74 -2.62
C MET A 71 -9.35 10.11 -1.98
N GLY A 72 -10.45 9.96 -2.73
CA GLY A 72 -11.63 9.24 -2.25
C GLY A 72 -11.30 7.82 -1.80
N VAL A 73 -10.53 7.07 -2.60
CA VAL A 73 -10.11 5.71 -2.25
C VAL A 73 -9.03 5.71 -1.16
N MET A 74 -8.18 6.72 -1.09
CA MET A 74 -7.19 6.90 -0.01
C MET A 74 -7.88 6.96 1.36
N PHE A 75 -9.00 7.67 1.49
CA PHE A 75 -9.78 7.69 2.74
C PHE A 75 -10.30 6.30 3.11
N VAL A 76 -10.86 5.56 2.15
CA VAL A 76 -11.34 4.19 2.38
C VAL A 76 -10.19 3.27 2.79
N ALA A 77 -9.04 3.38 2.12
CA ALA A 77 -7.84 2.62 2.45
C ALA A 77 -7.29 2.95 3.84
N ALA A 78 -7.34 4.23 4.26
CA ALA A 78 -6.90 4.65 5.59
C ALA A 78 -7.79 4.07 6.70
N LEU A 79 -9.11 4.07 6.50
CA LEU A 79 -10.06 3.44 7.43
C LEU A 79 -9.85 1.92 7.50
N ALA A 80 -9.67 1.26 6.35
CA ALA A 80 -9.32 -0.15 6.30
C ALA A 80 -8.01 -0.43 7.07
N GLY A 81 -6.99 0.41 6.89
CA GLY A 81 -5.71 0.27 7.60
C GLY A 81 -5.83 0.44 9.10
N LEU A 82 -6.73 1.32 9.56
CA LEU A 82 -7.03 1.48 10.97
C LEU A 82 -7.75 0.26 11.55
N ALA A 83 -8.69 -0.33 10.80
CA ALA A 83 -9.37 -1.56 11.16
C ALA A 83 -8.42 -2.77 11.20
N ASP A 84 -7.49 -2.85 10.25
CA ASP A 84 -6.49 -3.93 10.14
C ASP A 84 -5.38 -3.81 11.21
N ARG A 85 -5.23 -2.64 11.85
CA ARG A 85 -4.09 -2.32 12.73
C ARG A 85 -3.99 -3.23 13.96
N SER A 86 -5.11 -3.61 14.58
CA SER A 86 -5.11 -4.44 15.80
C SER A 86 -4.31 -5.73 15.62
N ARG A 87 -4.47 -6.38 14.46
CA ARG A 87 -3.78 -7.62 14.06
C ARG A 87 -2.26 -7.46 13.90
N VAL A 88 -1.79 -6.24 13.67
CA VAL A 88 -0.36 -5.91 13.57
C VAL A 88 0.22 -5.61 14.95
N LEU A 89 -0.58 -5.00 15.84
CA LEU A 89 -0.14 -4.65 17.20
C LEU A 89 0.14 -5.87 18.09
N GLU A 90 -0.49 -7.00 17.79
CA GLU A 90 -0.27 -8.30 18.45
C GLU A 90 1.10 -8.91 18.15
N ARG A 91 1.79 -8.45 17.10
CA ARG A 91 3.09 -8.99 16.64
C ARG A 91 4.31 -8.43 17.39
N GLY A 92 4.10 -7.64 18.43
CA GLY A 92 5.16 -7.11 19.30
C GLY A 92 5.69 -5.71 18.94
N PRO A 93 6.64 -5.17 19.74
CA PRO A 93 7.04 -3.76 19.70
C PRO A 93 7.61 -3.27 18.36
N ALA A 94 8.36 -4.11 17.64
CA ALA A 94 8.92 -3.77 16.34
C ALA A 94 7.82 -3.53 15.28
N ALA A 95 6.81 -4.41 15.24
CA ALA A 95 5.66 -4.26 14.35
C ALA A 95 4.84 -3.01 14.68
N ARG A 96 4.68 -2.70 15.98
CA ARG A 96 4.03 -1.46 16.44
C ARG A 96 4.77 -0.22 15.96
N ARG A 97 6.10 -0.19 16.04
CA ARG A 97 6.91 0.93 15.55
C ARG A 97 6.75 1.10 14.03
N GLY A 98 6.80 -0.01 13.29
CA GLY A 98 6.63 0.00 11.84
C GLY A 98 5.26 0.51 11.40
N VAL A 99 4.17 0.01 12.02
CA VAL A 99 2.81 0.46 11.67
C VAL A 99 2.57 1.93 12.05
N ASN A 100 3.13 2.40 13.17
CA ASN A 100 3.04 3.81 13.55
C ASN A 100 3.83 4.71 12.58
N GLN A 101 5.03 4.29 12.18
CA GLN A 101 5.83 5.01 11.19
C GLN A 101 5.12 5.09 9.84
N HIS A 102 4.59 3.96 9.37
CA HIS A 102 3.83 3.91 8.12
C HIS A 102 2.59 4.81 8.18
N ALA A 103 1.80 4.71 9.25
CA ALA A 103 0.61 5.54 9.44
C ALA A 103 0.94 7.04 9.51
N ALA A 104 2.05 7.42 10.14
CA ALA A 104 2.50 8.82 10.17
C ALA A 104 2.88 9.33 8.78
N ILE A 105 3.65 8.54 8.01
CA ILE A 105 4.02 8.91 6.63
C ILE A 105 2.78 9.05 5.75
N MET A 106 1.88 8.06 5.77
CA MET A 106 0.67 8.09 4.95
C MET A 106 -0.33 9.16 5.39
N GLY A 107 -0.37 9.49 6.69
CA GLY A 107 -1.11 10.64 7.19
C GLY A 107 -0.58 11.96 6.63
N THR A 108 0.75 12.13 6.57
CA THR A 108 1.37 13.30 5.93
C THR A 108 1.06 13.35 4.43
N VAL A 109 1.16 12.22 3.71
CA VAL A 109 0.77 12.13 2.30
C VAL A 109 -0.68 12.58 2.11
N MET A 110 -1.60 12.09 2.93
CA MET A 110 -3.01 12.47 2.87
C MET A 110 -3.21 13.98 3.08
N VAL A 111 -2.55 14.58 4.07
CA VAL A 111 -2.60 16.04 4.30
C VAL A 111 -2.04 16.82 3.11
N LEU A 112 -0.93 16.37 2.54
CA LEU A 112 -0.34 17.02 1.36
C LEU A 112 -1.25 16.90 0.14
N THR A 113 -1.91 15.75 -0.08
CA THR A 113 -2.90 15.60 -1.16
C THR A 113 -4.11 16.51 -0.96
N ILE A 114 -4.59 16.74 0.28
CA ILE A 114 -5.63 17.75 0.56
C ILE A 114 -5.13 19.14 0.20
N ALA A 115 -3.92 19.50 0.64
CA ALA A 115 -3.32 20.80 0.36
C ALA A 115 -3.16 21.02 -1.14
N GLU A 116 -2.72 19.99 -1.87
CA GLU A 116 -2.56 20.01 -3.31
C GLU A 116 -3.90 20.22 -4.02
N LEU A 117 -4.96 19.48 -3.67
CA LEU A 117 -6.30 19.69 -4.24
C LEU A 117 -6.84 21.08 -3.92
N THR A 118 -6.51 21.63 -2.74
CA THR A 118 -6.86 23.00 -2.37
C THR A 118 -6.13 24.03 -3.24
N LEU A 119 -4.82 23.86 -3.46
CA LEU A 119 -4.02 24.69 -4.36
C LEU A 119 -4.54 24.61 -5.80
N ARG A 120 -4.84 23.40 -6.27
CA ARG A 120 -5.42 23.18 -7.60
C ARG A 120 -6.74 23.91 -7.75
N ARG A 121 -7.61 23.85 -6.73
CA ARG A 121 -8.90 24.56 -6.71
C ARG A 121 -8.76 26.09 -6.76
N GLN A 122 -7.76 26.63 -6.08
CA GLN A 122 -7.47 28.07 -6.06
C GLN A 122 -6.94 28.57 -7.40
N GLN A 123 -6.11 27.77 -8.08
CA GLN A 123 -5.47 28.17 -9.35
C GLN A 123 -6.24 27.74 -10.59
N TYR A 124 -7.24 26.85 -10.44
CA TYR A 124 -8.07 26.30 -11.51
C TYR A 124 -8.66 27.33 -12.51
N PRO A 125 -9.14 28.52 -12.07
CA PRO A 125 -9.72 29.49 -12.99
C PRO A 125 -8.72 29.99 -14.03
N ASP A 126 -7.48 30.23 -13.62
CA ASP A 126 -6.50 30.99 -14.42
C ASP A 126 -5.35 30.11 -14.97
N ALA A 127 -5.24 28.86 -14.51
CA ALA A 127 -4.17 27.96 -14.92
C ALA A 127 -4.35 27.46 -16.38
N GLY A 128 -3.39 27.82 -17.25
CA GLY A 128 -3.28 27.27 -18.62
C GLY A 128 -2.45 25.99 -18.71
N ALA A 129 -1.70 25.65 -17.66
CA ALA A 129 -0.92 24.43 -17.49
C ALA A 129 -0.75 24.19 -15.99
N THR A 130 -0.15 23.05 -15.60
CA THR A 130 0.12 22.78 -14.18
C THR A 130 0.98 23.87 -13.55
N PRO A 131 0.51 24.51 -12.47
CA PRO A 131 1.30 25.52 -11.80
C PRO A 131 2.52 24.96 -11.07
N ALA A 132 3.61 25.73 -11.03
CA ALA A 132 4.87 25.29 -10.41
C ALA A 132 4.71 24.89 -8.93
N VAL A 133 3.87 25.61 -8.17
CA VAL A 133 3.62 25.28 -6.76
C VAL A 133 2.90 23.93 -6.59
N VAL A 134 1.98 23.60 -7.50
CA VAL A 134 1.28 22.31 -7.51
C VAL A 134 2.30 21.21 -7.80
N LEU A 135 3.16 21.39 -8.82
CA LEU A 135 4.18 20.41 -9.19
C LEU A 135 5.17 20.12 -8.05
N VAL A 136 5.60 21.14 -7.29
CA VAL A 136 6.51 20.96 -6.15
C VAL A 136 5.85 20.14 -5.04
N VAL A 137 4.60 20.48 -4.68
CA VAL A 137 3.85 19.74 -3.65
C VAL A 137 3.58 18.31 -4.10
N GLU A 138 3.21 18.11 -5.36
CA GLU A 138 2.99 16.81 -5.95
C GLU A 138 4.26 15.94 -5.93
N ALA A 139 5.41 16.49 -6.33
CA ALA A 139 6.68 15.77 -6.31
C ALA A 139 7.06 15.29 -4.90
N ILE A 140 6.85 16.14 -3.88
CA ILE A 140 7.04 15.76 -2.47
C ILE A 140 6.07 14.65 -2.07
N THR A 141 4.80 14.78 -2.46
CA THR A 141 3.73 13.81 -2.16
C THR A 141 4.01 12.44 -2.78
N VAL A 142 4.45 12.40 -4.05
CA VAL A 142 4.85 11.17 -4.75
C VAL A 142 6.06 10.53 -4.08
N ALA A 143 7.09 11.31 -3.74
CA ALA A 143 8.28 10.80 -3.07
C ALA A 143 7.93 10.16 -1.71
N LEU A 144 7.08 10.83 -0.91
CA LEU A 144 6.59 10.29 0.35
C LEU A 144 5.69 9.06 0.15
N THR A 145 4.89 9.02 -0.93
CA THR A 145 4.06 7.85 -1.28
C THR A 145 4.92 6.64 -1.59
N ILE A 146 5.99 6.80 -2.38
CA ILE A 146 6.95 5.72 -2.69
C ILE A 146 7.66 5.26 -1.41
N PHE A 147 8.08 6.19 -0.54
CA PHE A 147 8.69 5.85 0.73
C PHE A 147 7.71 5.12 1.67
N GLY A 148 6.45 5.58 1.73
CA GLY A 148 5.36 4.95 2.47
C GLY A 148 5.07 3.54 1.97
N LEU A 149 5.07 3.32 0.65
CA LEU A 149 4.96 2.00 0.02
C LEU A 149 6.09 1.07 0.45
N HIS A 150 7.34 1.55 0.49
CA HIS A 150 8.47 0.75 0.97
C HIS A 150 8.31 0.32 2.44
N VAL A 151 7.86 1.23 3.31
CA VAL A 151 7.60 0.90 4.73
C VAL A 151 6.41 -0.07 4.86
N GLY A 152 5.32 0.17 4.12
CA GLY A 152 4.13 -0.69 4.12
C GLY A 152 4.40 -2.09 3.58
N GLY A 153 5.21 -2.20 2.53
CA GLY A 153 5.66 -3.47 1.96
C GLY A 153 6.38 -4.33 3.00
N LYS A 154 7.23 -3.74 3.86
CA LYS A 154 7.88 -4.47 4.95
C LYS A 154 6.88 -4.99 6.00
N LEU A 155 5.77 -4.29 6.23
CA LEU A 155 4.72 -4.73 7.16
C LEU A 155 3.89 -5.91 6.62
N VAL A 156 3.69 -5.95 5.29
CA VAL A 156 2.95 -7.02 4.61
C VAL A 156 3.86 -8.23 4.34
N TYR A 157 5.04 -7.99 3.77
CA TYR A 157 5.94 -9.02 3.23
C TYR A 157 7.10 -9.40 4.14
N GLY A 158 7.32 -8.72 5.28
CA GLY A 158 8.42 -9.06 6.20
C GLY A 158 8.42 -10.54 6.60
N ARG A 159 7.24 -11.16 6.76
CA ARG A 159 7.10 -12.60 7.03
C ARG A 159 7.46 -13.49 5.83
N GLY A 160 7.27 -13.03 4.59
CA GLY A 160 7.68 -13.74 3.38
C GLY A 160 9.20 -13.75 3.19
N GLN A 161 9.88 -12.72 3.69
CA GLN A 161 11.35 -12.66 3.71
C GLN A 161 11.92 -13.57 4.81
N ASP A 162 11.30 -13.66 5.98
CA ASP A 162 11.69 -14.61 7.03
C ASP A 162 11.51 -16.08 6.58
N LEU A 163 10.41 -16.40 5.90
CA LEU A 163 10.15 -17.72 5.32
C LEU A 163 11.08 -18.04 4.13
N ALA A 164 11.35 -17.07 3.25
CA ALA A 164 12.32 -17.23 2.15
C ALA A 164 13.78 -17.29 2.64
N ALA A 165 14.09 -16.68 3.79
CA ALA A 165 15.39 -16.76 4.47
C ALA A 165 15.53 -18.03 5.34
N GLY A 166 14.54 -18.93 5.34
CA GLY A 166 14.58 -20.20 6.06
C GLY A 166 14.44 -20.07 7.59
N VAL A 167 13.97 -18.93 8.09
CA VAL A 167 13.64 -18.76 9.52
C VAL A 167 12.30 -19.44 9.77
N MET A 168 12.34 -20.76 9.91
CA MET A 168 11.19 -21.55 10.34
C MET A 168 10.76 -21.08 11.73
N PRO A 169 9.45 -20.92 12.01
CA PRO A 169 9.00 -20.76 13.39
C PRO A 169 9.53 -21.93 14.21
N ALA A 170 10.08 -21.65 15.39
CA ALA A 170 10.57 -22.69 16.29
C ALA A 170 9.50 -23.77 16.45
N PRO A 171 9.84 -25.06 16.31
CA PRO A 171 8.86 -26.13 16.47
C PRO A 171 8.17 -25.95 17.83
N ALA A 172 6.85 -26.16 17.86
CA ALA A 172 6.11 -26.22 19.11
C ALA A 172 6.85 -27.18 20.07
N PRO A 173 6.97 -26.85 21.37
CA PRO A 173 7.67 -27.70 22.32
C PRO A 173 7.09 -29.10 22.24
N ALA A 174 7.94 -30.08 21.93
CA ALA A 174 7.57 -31.48 21.86
C ALA A 174 7.13 -31.92 23.27
N GLY A 175 5.81 -31.92 23.52
CA GLY A 175 5.32 -32.25 24.86
C GLY A 175 3.81 -32.27 25.06
N SER A 176 2.97 -32.22 24.03
CA SER A 176 1.51 -32.36 24.22
C SER A 176 0.84 -33.37 23.29
N VAL A 177 1.57 -34.40 22.87
CA VAL A 177 0.91 -35.64 22.42
C VAL A 177 0.64 -36.43 23.69
N GLU A 178 -0.56 -36.28 24.26
CA GLU A 178 -1.08 -37.24 25.22
C GLU A 178 -1.18 -38.59 24.50
N GLU A 179 -0.34 -39.54 24.92
CA GLU A 179 -0.37 -40.92 24.44
C GLU A 179 -1.72 -41.54 24.84
N PRO A 180 -2.49 -42.13 23.91
CA PRO A 180 -3.77 -42.73 24.26
C PRO A 180 -3.51 -43.97 25.12
N ALA A 181 -4.06 -43.98 26.34
CA ALA A 181 -3.95 -45.09 27.27
C ALA A 181 -4.51 -46.38 26.65
N GLU A 182 -3.63 -47.33 26.33
CA GLU A 182 -4.01 -48.68 25.93
C GLU A 182 -4.74 -49.39 27.10
N ARG A 183 -5.88 -50.03 26.77
CA ARG A 183 -6.57 -51.01 27.62
C ARG A 183 -6.51 -52.37 26.96
#